data_AF-A0A388LDY8-F1
#
_entry.id   AF-A0A388LDY8-F1
#
_cell.length_a   1.000
_cell.length_b   1.000
_cell.length_c   1.000
_cell.angle_alpha   90.00
_cell.angle_beta   90.00
_cell.angle_gamma   90.00
#
_symmetry.space_group_name_H-M   'P 1'
#
loop_
_entity.id
_entity.type
_entity.pdbx_description
1 polymer ?
#
loop_
_entity_poly.entity_id
_entity_poly.type
_entity_poly.pdbx_seq_one_letter_code
_entity_poly.pdbx_strand_id
1 'polypeptide(L)'
;MDCQRPSGTAELIPLEPDPPSISMAPISTFVPPPSVESTPLSLADDDAEELARYTADLEPAVLYLIQEYHDVFPSSFSYPGIPPMRDVEHSIQLVPDYRVYHQAPYRLSIPEATELKHQLEEILRLGFIKPSNSPWGAPVLFARKADRTLRLCIDYRGLNCYTVKNSYPMPRSDELFDHLAGNRFFTRSGYHQIRVAAADQPKTTFRSRFGHYEVTVMPFGLTNAPATFQRAMNDIFRDILEQYVLVYLDDILV
;
A
#
# COMPACT_ATOMS: atom_id res chain seq x y z
N MET A 1 -28.98 20.31 35.89
CA MET A 1 -28.92 20.52 37.35
C MET A 1 -27.75 19.71 37.88
N ASP A 2 -26.87 20.46 38.54
CA ASP A 2 -25.80 20.08 39.48
C ASP A 2 -24.54 19.31 39.03
N CYS A 3 -23.50 20.14 38.89
CA CYS A 3 -22.08 19.90 39.05
C CYS A 3 -21.70 19.41 40.46
N GLN A 4 -20.64 18.61 40.56
CA GLN A 4 -19.81 18.55 41.78
C GLN A 4 -18.32 18.37 41.42
N ARG A 5 -17.52 19.35 41.89
CA ARG A 5 -16.05 19.34 41.95
C ARG A 5 -15.58 18.59 43.20
N PRO A 6 -14.29 18.26 43.25
CA PRO A 6 -13.40 18.83 44.29
C PRO A 6 -12.16 19.46 43.61
N SER A 7 -11.74 20.70 43.89
CA SER A 7 -11.12 21.23 45.12
C SER A 7 -9.80 20.55 45.48
N GLY A 8 -8.68 21.17 45.08
CA GLY A 8 -7.32 20.76 45.47
C GLY A 8 -6.23 21.62 44.82
N THR A 9 -6.02 22.81 45.38
CA THR A 9 -4.76 23.61 45.50
C THR A 9 -3.77 23.69 44.33
N ALA A 10 -3.63 24.91 43.80
CA ALA A 10 -2.49 25.35 42.99
C ALA A 10 -1.33 25.79 43.91
N GLU A 11 -0.13 25.26 43.67
CA GLU A 11 1.13 25.79 44.18
C GLU A 11 2.02 26.24 43.01
N LEU A 12 2.66 27.39 43.19
CA LEU A 12 3.54 28.07 42.24
C LEU A 12 5.01 27.60 42.41
N ILE A 13 5.57 27.11 41.30
CA ILE A 13 6.95 27.08 40.75
C ILE A 13 8.12 27.61 41.63
N PRO A 14 9.29 26.95 41.57
CA PRO A 14 10.51 27.69 41.19
C PRO A 14 11.25 27.08 39.97
N LEU A 15 11.78 27.99 39.15
CA LEU A 15 12.54 27.77 37.92
C LEU A 15 13.87 27.04 38.15
N GLU A 16 14.32 26.31 37.13
CA GLU A 16 15.60 25.59 37.05
C GLU A 16 16.83 26.52 37.22
N PRO A 17 17.98 26.00 37.71
CA PRO A 17 19.27 26.63 37.50
C PRO A 17 19.86 26.24 36.13
N ASP A 18 20.31 27.25 35.37
CA ASP A 18 20.94 27.11 34.05
C ASP A 18 22.18 26.20 34.06
N PRO A 19 22.39 25.35 33.02
CA PRO A 19 23.65 24.65 32.82
C PRO A 19 24.77 25.62 32.34
N PRO A 20 26.04 25.36 32.68
CA PRO A 20 27.12 26.32 32.50
C PRO A 20 27.46 26.60 31.02
N SER A 21 27.67 27.89 30.75
CA SER A 21 28.17 28.46 29.50
C SER A 21 29.51 27.83 29.08
N ILE A 22 29.53 27.15 27.94
CA ILE A 22 30.78 26.74 27.27
C ILE A 22 31.14 27.80 26.21
N SER A 23 32.33 28.35 26.43
CA SER A 23 33.02 29.36 25.65
C SER A 23 33.16 29.00 24.17
N MET A 24 32.97 30.01 23.30
CA MET A 24 33.47 29.98 21.93
C MET A 24 35.00 29.86 21.91
N ALA A 25 35.51 29.00 21.04
CA ALA A 25 36.90 28.98 20.57
C ALA A 25 36.88 28.74 19.04
N PRO A 26 37.89 29.23 18.30
CA PRO A 26 37.73 29.64 16.91
C PRO A 26 37.70 28.50 15.89
N ILE A 27 37.10 28.82 14.76
CA ILE A 27 36.92 28.04 13.54
C ILE A 27 38.25 27.43 13.10
N SER A 28 38.36 26.09 13.19
CA SER A 28 39.35 25.33 12.46
C SER A 28 38.83 25.13 11.04
N THR A 29 39.50 25.75 10.07
CA THR A 29 39.25 25.60 8.64
C THR A 29 39.41 24.13 8.23
N PHE A 30 38.30 23.42 8.13
CA PHE A 30 38.24 22.16 7.40
C PHE A 30 38.39 22.46 5.92
N VAL A 31 39.53 22.05 5.36
CA VAL A 31 39.75 21.96 3.92
C VAL A 31 38.79 20.90 3.38
N PRO A 32 37.90 21.20 2.41
CA PRO A 32 37.04 20.19 1.82
C PRO A 32 37.90 19.21 0.98
N PRO A 33 37.65 17.89 1.06
CA PRO A 33 38.22 16.96 0.09
C PRO A 33 37.69 17.29 -1.32
N PRO A 34 38.46 17.01 -2.38
CA PRO A 34 38.06 17.33 -3.74
C PRO A 34 36.71 16.68 -4.05
N SER A 35 35.80 17.50 -4.58
CA SER A 35 34.49 17.11 -5.07
C SER A 35 34.63 15.86 -5.94
N VAL A 36 34.12 14.73 -5.46
CA VAL A 36 33.76 13.64 -6.35
C VAL A 36 32.52 14.14 -7.07
N GLU A 37 32.75 14.64 -8.28
CA GLU A 37 31.72 14.88 -9.28
C GLU A 37 30.96 13.57 -9.45
N SER A 38 29.87 13.45 -8.69
CA SER A 38 28.94 12.34 -8.79
C SER A 38 28.09 12.68 -10.00
N THR A 39 28.60 12.32 -11.18
CA THR A 39 27.81 12.18 -12.39
C THR A 39 26.51 11.45 -12.01
N PRO A 40 25.33 11.96 -12.37
CA PRO A 40 24.09 11.22 -12.17
C PRO A 40 24.11 10.07 -13.18
N LEU A 41 24.82 8.99 -12.86
CA LEU A 41 24.67 7.71 -13.54
C LEU A 41 23.27 7.22 -13.19
N SER A 42 22.56 6.84 -14.23
CA SER A 42 21.12 6.82 -14.25
C SER A 42 20.57 5.70 -13.38
N LEU A 43 19.44 5.92 -12.70
CA LEU A 43 18.65 4.86 -12.07
C LEU A 43 18.28 3.71 -13.06
N ALA A 44 18.41 3.96 -14.36
CA ALA A 44 18.19 2.95 -15.40
C ALA A 44 19.38 1.97 -15.58
N ASP A 45 20.60 2.37 -15.18
CA ASP A 45 21.78 1.51 -15.27
C ASP A 45 21.81 0.46 -14.14
N ASP A 46 21.37 0.83 -12.93
CA ASP A 46 21.25 -0.10 -11.79
C ASP A 46 20.18 -1.20 -12.06
N ASP A 47 19.06 -0.83 -12.67
CA ASP A 47 17.97 -1.76 -13.03
C ASP A 47 18.41 -2.77 -14.11
N ALA A 48 19.16 -2.31 -15.11
CA ALA A 48 19.69 -3.15 -16.18
C ALA A 48 20.74 -4.13 -15.65
N GLU A 49 21.57 -3.71 -14.69
CA GLU A 49 22.62 -4.54 -14.10
C GLU A 49 22.07 -5.56 -13.08
N GLU A 50 20.97 -5.25 -12.38
CA GLU A 50 20.23 -6.22 -11.56
C GLU A 50 19.49 -7.25 -12.42
N LEU A 51 18.77 -6.81 -13.47
CA LEU A 51 18.12 -7.71 -14.42
C LEU A 51 19.14 -8.59 -15.15
N ALA A 52 20.30 -8.05 -15.54
CA ALA A 52 21.38 -8.83 -16.16
C ALA A 52 21.93 -9.92 -15.21
N ARG A 53 22.04 -9.65 -13.91
CA ARG A 53 22.48 -10.65 -12.91
C ARG A 53 21.48 -11.79 -12.74
N TYR A 54 20.17 -11.52 -12.76
CA TYR A 54 19.14 -12.57 -12.66
C TYR A 54 18.89 -13.32 -13.97
N THR A 55 19.28 -12.74 -15.10
CA THR A 55 19.03 -13.29 -16.45
C THR A 55 20.24 -13.96 -17.08
N ALA A 56 21.43 -13.82 -16.50
CA ALA A 56 22.69 -14.38 -17.02
C ALA A 56 22.66 -15.91 -17.21
N ASP A 57 21.92 -16.63 -16.37
CA ASP A 57 21.78 -18.10 -16.40
C ASP A 57 20.41 -18.57 -16.94
N LEU A 58 19.60 -17.66 -17.50
CA LEU A 58 18.29 -18.01 -18.05
C LEU A 58 18.41 -18.60 -19.44
N GLU A 59 17.63 -19.65 -19.70
CA GLU A 59 17.46 -20.22 -21.03
C GLU A 59 17.08 -19.12 -22.05
N PRO A 60 17.62 -19.14 -23.29
CA PRO A 60 17.34 -18.12 -24.30
C PRO A 60 15.84 -17.90 -24.57
N ALA A 61 15.02 -18.93 -24.39
CA ALA A 61 13.57 -18.84 -24.49
C ALA A 61 12.93 -17.94 -23.42
N VAL A 62 13.46 -17.93 -22.19
CA VAL A 62 12.97 -17.08 -21.10
C VAL A 62 13.38 -15.63 -21.33
N LEU A 63 14.60 -15.39 -21.82
CA LEU A 63 15.06 -14.06 -22.23
C LEU A 63 14.17 -13.47 -23.33
N TYR A 64 13.80 -14.29 -24.32
CA TYR A 64 12.85 -13.88 -25.37
C TYR A 64 11.49 -13.51 -24.77
N LEU A 65 10.94 -14.32 -23.87
CA LEU A 65 9.68 -14.02 -23.18
C LEU A 65 9.75 -12.71 -22.36
N ILE A 66 10.84 -12.46 -21.63
CA ILE A 66 11.01 -11.23 -20.87
C ILE A 66 11.05 -10.01 -21.81
N GLN A 67 11.72 -10.13 -22.96
CA GLN A 67 11.74 -9.07 -23.97
C GLN A 67 10.39 -8.88 -24.64
N GLU A 68 9.68 -9.96 -24.95
CA GLU A 68 8.36 -9.94 -25.56
C GLU A 68 7.31 -9.29 -24.64
N TYR A 69 7.32 -9.63 -23.35
CA TYR A 69 6.40 -9.14 -22.33
C TYR A 69 6.99 -8.04 -21.44
N HIS A 70 7.95 -7.27 -21.95
CA HIS A 70 8.63 -6.21 -21.18
C HIS A 70 7.64 -5.16 -20.64
N ASP A 71 6.51 -4.94 -21.31
CA ASP A 71 5.44 -4.04 -20.87
C ASP A 71 4.70 -4.51 -19.60
N VAL A 72 4.77 -5.82 -19.28
CA VAL A 72 4.20 -6.43 -18.08
C VAL A 72 5.14 -6.30 -16.86
N PHE A 73 6.45 -6.10 -17.09
CA PHE A 73 7.48 -5.99 -16.05
C PHE A 73 8.10 -4.57 -15.98
N PRO A 74 7.34 -3.50 -15.69
CA PRO A 74 7.92 -2.17 -15.59
C PRO A 74 8.76 -2.03 -14.31
N SER A 75 9.95 -1.40 -14.41
CA SER A 75 10.88 -1.20 -13.28
C SER A 75 10.34 -0.30 -12.16
N SER A 76 9.30 0.48 -12.47
CA SER A 76 8.46 1.16 -11.48
C SER A 76 6.99 0.84 -11.79
N PHE A 77 6.11 0.84 -10.78
CA PHE A 77 4.65 0.78 -10.96
C PHE A 77 4.12 2.06 -11.65
N SER A 78 4.70 2.47 -12.77
CA SER A 78 4.23 3.52 -13.65
C SER A 78 3.17 2.93 -14.59
N TYR A 79 2.06 2.45 -14.01
CA TYR A 79 0.84 2.33 -14.81
C TYR A 79 0.34 3.76 -15.04
N PRO A 80 0.24 4.24 -16.29
CA PRO A 80 -0.38 5.53 -16.56
C PRO A 80 -1.88 5.40 -16.30
N GLY A 81 -2.29 5.63 -15.05
CA GLY A 81 -3.67 5.73 -14.64
C GLY A 81 -4.33 4.43 -14.16
N ILE A 82 -5.66 4.50 -14.07
CA ILE A 82 -6.52 3.45 -13.54
C ILE A 82 -6.45 2.22 -14.48
N PRO A 83 -6.27 0.98 -13.96
CA PRO A 83 -6.29 -0.25 -14.76
C PRO A 83 -7.51 -0.27 -15.68
N PRO A 84 -7.49 -0.85 -16.89
CA PRO A 84 -8.68 -0.90 -17.75
C PRO A 84 -9.85 -1.59 -17.05
N MET A 85 -11.08 -1.25 -17.46
CA MET A 85 -12.27 -1.93 -16.96
C MET A 85 -12.23 -3.39 -17.47
N ARG A 86 -12.41 -4.34 -16.55
CA ARG A 86 -12.43 -5.78 -16.83
C ARG A 86 -13.73 -6.37 -16.29
N ASP A 87 -14.00 -7.62 -16.62
CA ASP A 87 -15.25 -8.30 -16.22
C ASP A 87 -15.40 -8.44 -14.69
N VAL A 88 -14.29 -8.38 -13.96
CA VAL A 88 -14.28 -8.48 -12.49
C VAL A 88 -13.99 -7.13 -11.85
N GLU A 89 -14.98 -6.62 -11.10
CA GLU A 89 -14.86 -5.48 -10.20
C GLU A 89 -15.01 -5.93 -8.73
N HIS A 90 -14.42 -5.17 -7.83
CA HIS A 90 -14.63 -5.30 -6.41
C HIS A 90 -15.91 -4.56 -5.99
N SER A 91 -16.89 -5.31 -5.50
CA SER A 91 -18.13 -4.77 -4.95
C SER A 91 -18.19 -4.94 -3.43
N ILE A 92 -18.85 -3.98 -2.77
CA ILE A 92 -18.99 -3.89 -1.32
C ILE A 92 -20.47 -3.95 -0.97
N GLN A 93 -20.99 -5.17 -0.86
CA GLN A 93 -22.36 -5.41 -0.41
C GLN A 93 -22.45 -5.20 1.09
N LEU A 94 -23.36 -4.32 1.52
CA LEU A 94 -23.58 -4.01 2.93
C LEU A 94 -24.83 -4.75 3.44
N VAL A 95 -24.83 -5.09 4.72
CA VAL A 95 -26.02 -5.61 5.42
C VAL A 95 -27.15 -4.56 5.42
N PRO A 96 -28.44 -4.94 5.41
CA PRO A 96 -29.55 -3.98 5.26
C PRO A 96 -29.64 -2.87 6.31
N ASP A 97 -29.14 -3.12 7.52
CA ASP A 97 -29.19 -2.23 8.69
C ASP A 97 -27.86 -1.48 8.92
N TYR A 98 -27.03 -1.37 7.89
CA TYR A 98 -25.75 -0.68 7.99
C TYR A 98 -25.91 0.78 8.40
N ARG A 99 -24.89 1.27 9.12
CA ARG A 99 -24.73 2.70 9.39
C ARG A 99 -23.45 3.18 8.73
N VAL A 100 -23.50 4.37 8.16
CA VAL A 100 -22.31 4.99 7.58
C VAL A 100 -21.27 5.15 8.68
N TYR A 101 -20.11 4.52 8.48
CA TYR A 101 -18.99 4.60 9.40
C TYR A 101 -18.10 5.79 9.05
N HIS A 102 -17.86 6.64 10.04
CA HIS A 102 -16.83 7.67 9.95
C HIS A 102 -16.07 7.75 11.28
N GLN A 103 -14.76 7.92 11.18
CA GLN A 103 -13.88 8.07 12.33
C GLN A 103 -13.02 9.32 12.15
N ALA A 104 -12.59 9.92 13.26
CA ALA A 104 -11.58 10.97 13.22
C ALA A 104 -10.23 10.37 12.79
N PRO A 105 -9.43 11.09 11.97
CA PRO A 105 -8.07 10.68 11.65
C PRO A 105 -7.24 10.49 12.93
N TYR A 106 -6.35 9.50 12.93
CA TYR A 106 -5.39 9.32 14.02
C TYR A 106 -4.39 10.48 14.08
N ARG A 107 -3.84 10.73 15.27
CA ARG A 107 -2.76 11.72 15.44
C ARG A 107 -1.50 11.20 14.77
N LEU A 108 -0.91 12.02 13.90
CA LEU A 108 0.37 11.74 13.24
C LEU A 108 1.46 12.64 13.80
N SER A 109 2.66 12.09 13.97
CA SER A 109 3.88 12.87 14.19
C SER A 109 4.25 13.66 12.92
N ILE A 110 5.07 14.71 13.04
CA ILE A 110 5.47 15.57 11.91
C ILE A 110 6.10 14.75 10.74
N PRO A 111 6.96 13.76 10.98
CA PRO A 111 7.50 12.93 9.88
C PRO A 111 6.44 12.08 9.18
N GLU A 112 5.57 11.39 9.94
CA GLU A 112 4.47 10.59 9.37
C GLU A 112 3.51 11.46 8.56
N ALA A 113 3.29 12.66 9.07
CA ALA A 113 2.56 13.71 8.43
C ALA A 113 3.11 14.06 7.04
N THR A 114 4.42 14.33 6.94
CA THR A 114 5.09 14.63 5.67
C THR A 114 5.02 13.44 4.72
N GLU A 115 5.27 12.24 5.23
CA GLU A 115 5.19 11.00 4.45
C GLU A 115 3.78 10.75 3.91
N LEU A 116 2.74 11.01 4.71
CA LEU A 116 1.35 10.92 4.28
C LEU A 116 1.08 11.84 3.09
N LYS A 117 1.61 13.06 3.11
CA LYS A 117 1.42 14.00 2.00
C LYS A 117 2.05 13.46 0.73
N HIS A 118 3.29 13.01 0.83
CA HIS A 118 4.05 12.45 -0.29
C HIS A 118 3.34 11.22 -0.90
N GLN A 119 2.93 10.25 -0.07
CA GLN A 119 2.23 9.07 -0.59
C GLN A 119 0.86 9.43 -1.18
N LEU A 120 0.12 10.39 -0.61
CA LEU A 120 -1.16 10.84 -1.16
C LEU A 120 -1.00 11.47 -2.55
N GLU A 121 0.00 12.34 -2.72
CA GLU A 121 0.30 12.97 -4.01
C GLU A 121 0.59 11.92 -5.08
N GLU A 122 1.37 10.89 -4.72
CA GLU A 122 1.71 9.81 -5.65
C GLU A 122 0.49 8.97 -6.03
N ILE A 123 -0.32 8.51 -5.05
CA ILE A 123 -1.49 7.69 -5.37
C ILE A 123 -2.64 8.50 -6.03
N LEU A 124 -2.67 9.82 -5.85
CA LEU A 124 -3.51 10.73 -6.65
C LEU A 124 -3.01 10.80 -8.10
N ARG A 125 -1.69 10.97 -8.30
CA ARG A 125 -1.06 11.02 -9.63
C ARG A 125 -1.30 9.74 -10.42
N LEU A 126 -1.25 8.59 -9.75
CA LEU A 126 -1.58 7.27 -10.33
C LEU A 126 -3.09 7.08 -10.58
N GLY A 127 -3.95 7.95 -10.05
CA GLY A 127 -5.40 7.84 -10.18
C GLY A 127 -6.03 6.76 -9.31
N PHE A 128 -5.28 6.17 -8.37
CA PHE A 128 -5.77 5.13 -7.45
C PHE A 128 -6.74 5.67 -6.42
N ILE A 129 -6.69 6.98 -6.16
CA ILE A 129 -7.65 7.70 -5.34
C ILE A 129 -8.11 8.97 -6.05
N LYS A 130 -9.27 9.49 -5.64
CA LYS A 130 -9.79 10.79 -6.07
C LYS A 130 -10.44 11.53 -4.90
N PRO A 131 -10.55 12.86 -4.93
CA PRO A 131 -11.30 13.61 -3.92
C PRO A 131 -12.73 13.10 -3.79
N SER A 132 -13.24 13.02 -2.56
CA SER A 132 -14.57 12.50 -2.26
C SER A 132 -15.35 13.43 -1.35
N ASN A 133 -16.66 13.52 -1.58
CA ASN A 133 -17.63 14.19 -0.70
C ASN A 133 -18.54 13.18 0.02
N SER A 134 -18.13 11.91 0.04
CA SER A 134 -18.89 10.83 0.66
C SER A 134 -19.06 11.05 2.17
N PRO A 135 -20.19 10.61 2.76
CA PRO A 135 -20.37 10.62 4.21
C PRO A 135 -19.52 9.56 4.93
N TRP A 136 -18.93 8.61 4.20
CA TRP A 136 -17.99 7.63 4.75
C TRP A 136 -16.65 8.27 5.12
N GLY A 137 -15.94 7.67 6.06
CA GLY A 137 -14.64 8.21 6.46
C GLY A 137 -13.81 7.29 7.33
N ALA A 138 -13.17 6.29 6.73
CA ALA A 138 -12.15 5.49 7.41
C ALA A 138 -10.91 6.33 7.76
N PRO A 139 -10.26 6.14 8.91
CA PRO A 139 -9.04 6.85 9.22
C PRO A 139 -7.83 6.18 8.54
N VAL A 140 -6.76 6.95 8.37
CA VAL A 140 -5.47 6.47 7.88
C VAL A 140 -4.55 6.12 9.05
N LEU A 141 -3.80 5.03 8.91
CA LEU A 141 -2.71 4.64 9.80
C LEU A 141 -1.47 4.23 9.00
N PHE A 142 -0.32 4.20 9.66
CA PHE A 142 0.91 3.68 9.07
C PHE A 142 1.30 2.35 9.68
N ALA A 143 1.62 1.38 8.82
CA ALA A 143 2.34 0.18 9.20
C ALA A 143 3.84 0.37 8.89
N ARG A 144 4.73 -0.04 9.80
CA ARG A 144 6.16 -0.05 9.53
C ARG A 144 6.53 -1.29 8.74
N LYS A 145 7.24 -1.10 7.63
CA LYS A 145 7.87 -2.20 6.88
C LYS A 145 9.19 -2.62 7.55
N ALA A 146 9.72 -3.77 7.14
CA ALA A 146 11.00 -4.30 7.63
C ALA A 146 12.18 -3.35 7.34
N ASP A 147 12.14 -2.67 6.20
CA ASP A 147 13.10 -1.63 5.78
C ASP A 147 12.94 -0.29 6.53
N ARG A 148 12.07 -0.24 7.55
CA ARG A 148 11.70 0.93 8.36
C ARG A 148 10.92 2.02 7.62
N THR A 149 10.57 1.83 6.35
CA THR A 149 9.67 2.73 5.63
C THR A 149 8.24 2.59 6.15
N LEU A 150 7.42 3.62 5.93
CA LEU A 150 6.02 3.63 6.34
C LEU A 150 5.14 3.21 5.17
N ARG A 151 4.18 2.33 5.44
CA ARG A 151 3.15 1.92 4.49
C ARG A 151 1.83 2.56 4.89
N LEU A 152 1.27 3.36 4.00
CA LEU A 152 -0.08 3.90 4.15
C LEU A 152 -1.10 2.75 4.20
N CYS A 153 -1.89 2.72 5.27
CA CYS A 153 -2.99 1.78 5.42
C CYS A 153 -4.27 2.53 5.78
N ILE A 154 -5.39 2.10 5.23
CA ILE A 154 -6.71 2.64 5.54
C ILE A 154 -7.39 1.65 6.46
N ASP A 155 -7.89 2.14 7.60
CA ASP A 155 -8.57 1.30 8.57
C ASP A 155 -10.04 1.08 8.20
N TYR A 156 -10.26 0.09 7.35
CA TYR A 156 -11.61 -0.30 6.93
C TYR A 156 -12.35 -1.16 7.96
N ARG A 157 -11.85 -1.37 9.18
CA ARG A 157 -12.54 -2.23 10.17
C ARG A 157 -14.01 -1.84 10.38
N GLY A 158 -14.29 -0.54 10.46
CA GLY A 158 -15.67 -0.04 10.61
C GLY A 158 -16.56 -0.32 9.40
N LEU A 159 -16.02 -0.21 8.18
CA LEU A 159 -16.73 -0.59 6.95
C LEU A 159 -16.95 -2.10 6.89
N ASN A 160 -15.89 -2.87 7.14
CA ASN A 160 -15.85 -4.32 7.11
C ASN A 160 -16.85 -4.98 8.06
N CYS A 161 -17.18 -4.35 9.19
CA CYS A 161 -18.23 -4.83 10.10
C CYS A 161 -19.61 -4.90 9.45
N TYR A 162 -19.89 -4.05 8.46
CA TYR A 162 -21.17 -4.00 7.74
C TYR A 162 -21.12 -4.70 6.39
N THR A 163 -19.95 -5.14 5.94
CA THR A 163 -19.79 -5.83 4.65
C THR A 163 -20.24 -7.29 4.77
N VAL A 164 -21.13 -7.71 3.87
CA VAL A 164 -21.52 -9.12 3.74
C VAL A 164 -20.30 -9.92 3.32
N LYS A 165 -19.91 -10.91 4.14
CA LYS A 165 -18.73 -11.73 3.89
C LYS A 165 -18.96 -12.66 2.70
N ASN A 166 -18.00 -12.69 1.78
CA ASN A 166 -17.98 -13.64 0.69
C ASN A 166 -17.14 -14.87 1.09
N SER A 167 -17.75 -16.05 1.09
CA SER A 167 -17.08 -17.34 1.34
C SER A 167 -16.61 -17.98 0.04
N TYR A 168 -15.90 -17.22 -0.80
CA TYR A 168 -15.29 -17.78 -1.99
C TYR A 168 -14.26 -18.86 -1.59
N PRO A 169 -14.23 -20.03 -2.25
CA PRO A 169 -13.32 -21.10 -1.90
C PRO A 169 -11.87 -20.65 -2.14
N MET A 170 -11.10 -20.59 -1.06
CA MET A 170 -9.66 -20.33 -1.12
C MET A 170 -8.92 -21.68 -1.08
N PRO A 171 -7.85 -21.87 -1.89
CA PRO A 171 -7.05 -23.07 -1.82
C PRO A 171 -6.40 -23.21 -0.44
N ARG A 172 -6.19 -24.44 0.02
CA ARG A 172 -5.54 -24.68 1.30
C ARG A 172 -4.03 -24.45 1.16
N SER A 173 -3.42 -23.86 2.18
CA SER A 173 -1.97 -23.66 2.21
C SER A 173 -1.20 -24.95 1.98
N ASP A 174 -1.64 -26.04 2.62
CA ASP A 174 -0.95 -27.33 2.57
C ASP A 174 -0.96 -27.93 1.15
N GLU A 175 -2.09 -27.79 0.45
CA GLU A 175 -2.23 -28.21 -0.95
C GLU A 175 -1.28 -27.42 -1.87
N LEU A 176 -1.03 -26.14 -1.59
CA LEU A 176 -0.07 -25.35 -2.36
C LEU A 176 1.37 -25.83 -2.14
N PHE A 177 1.73 -26.20 -0.91
CA PHE A 177 3.07 -26.71 -0.59
C PHE A 177 3.38 -28.06 -1.25
N ASP A 178 2.38 -28.92 -1.38
CA ASP A 178 2.55 -30.21 -2.08
C ASP A 178 2.87 -30.00 -3.57
N HIS A 179 2.29 -28.98 -4.19
CA HIS A 179 2.57 -28.63 -5.59
C HIS A 179 3.81 -27.74 -5.77
N LEU A 180 4.31 -27.11 -4.71
CA LEU A 180 5.54 -26.30 -4.74
C LEU A 180 6.81 -27.13 -4.94
N ALA A 181 6.75 -28.44 -4.70
CA ALA A 181 7.88 -29.35 -4.87
C ALA A 181 8.20 -29.57 -6.38
N GLY A 182 8.95 -28.64 -6.98
CA GLY A 182 9.44 -28.74 -8.36
C GLY A 182 9.29 -27.47 -9.19
N ASN A 183 8.54 -26.48 -8.73
CA ASN A 183 8.32 -25.23 -9.46
C ASN A 183 9.52 -24.28 -9.29
N ARG A 184 9.82 -23.52 -10.35
CA ARG A 184 11.04 -22.71 -10.44
C ARG A 184 10.80 -21.21 -10.27
N PHE A 185 9.57 -20.73 -10.48
CA PHE A 185 9.30 -19.29 -10.56
C PHE A 185 8.08 -18.88 -9.73
N PHE A 186 8.23 -17.77 -9.01
CA PHE A 186 7.16 -17.16 -8.22
C PHE A 186 6.91 -15.77 -8.76
N THR A 187 5.64 -15.43 -9.01
CA THR A 187 5.26 -14.09 -9.43
C THR A 187 4.30 -13.49 -8.41
N ARG A 188 4.45 -12.18 -8.16
CA ARG A 188 3.54 -11.43 -7.28
C ARG A 188 2.62 -10.59 -8.15
N SER A 189 1.33 -10.69 -7.89
CA SER A 189 0.30 -9.93 -8.57
C SER A 189 -0.37 -8.95 -7.61
N GLY A 190 -0.94 -7.87 -8.14
CA GLY A 190 -1.34 -6.71 -7.34
C GLY A 190 -2.84 -6.52 -7.24
N TYR A 191 -3.40 -6.46 -6.02
CA TYR A 191 -4.78 -6.01 -5.78
C TYR A 191 -5.14 -4.69 -6.47
N HIS A 192 -4.17 -3.77 -6.62
CA HIS A 192 -4.36 -2.48 -7.27
C HIS A 192 -4.68 -2.57 -8.78
N GLN A 193 -4.73 -3.78 -9.37
CA GLN A 193 -5.12 -3.99 -10.76
C GLN A 193 -6.63 -4.23 -10.95
N ILE A 194 -7.39 -4.46 -9.86
CA ILE A 194 -8.84 -4.66 -9.89
C ILE A 194 -9.52 -3.35 -9.50
N ARG A 195 -10.50 -2.89 -10.29
CA ARG A 195 -11.28 -1.69 -9.98
C ARG A 195 -12.27 -1.93 -8.85
N VAL A 196 -12.51 -0.92 -8.02
CA VAL A 196 -13.71 -0.88 -7.18
C VAL A 196 -14.88 -0.42 -8.06
N ALA A 197 -16.00 -1.16 -7.98
CA ALA A 197 -17.21 -0.83 -8.71
C ALA A 197 -17.61 0.62 -8.44
N ALA A 198 -17.96 1.37 -9.49
CA ALA A 198 -18.17 2.82 -9.39
C ALA A 198 -19.20 3.21 -8.32
N ALA A 199 -20.25 2.40 -8.14
CA ALA A 199 -21.28 2.59 -7.12
C ALA A 199 -20.78 2.37 -5.68
N ASP A 200 -19.67 1.63 -5.51
CA ASP A 200 -19.11 1.27 -4.22
C ASP A 200 -17.88 2.10 -3.84
N GLN A 201 -17.29 2.86 -4.78
CA GLN A 201 -16.16 3.76 -4.51
C GLN A 201 -16.43 4.71 -3.34
N PRO A 202 -17.60 5.39 -3.21
CA PRO A 202 -17.85 6.27 -2.07
C PRO A 202 -17.84 5.56 -0.71
N LYS A 203 -18.05 4.24 -0.64
CA LYS A 203 -17.98 3.48 0.62
C LYS A 203 -16.54 3.35 1.13
N THR A 204 -15.57 3.43 0.23
CA THR A 204 -14.14 3.34 0.52
C THR A 204 -13.52 4.67 0.98
N THR A 205 -14.33 5.72 1.12
CA THR A 205 -13.80 7.03 1.46
C THR A 205 -13.04 6.99 2.79
N PHE A 206 -11.82 7.52 2.74
CA PHE A 206 -10.95 7.67 3.89
C PHE A 206 -10.64 9.15 4.13
N ARG A 207 -10.33 9.44 5.39
CA ARG A 207 -10.07 10.78 5.89
C ARG A 207 -8.60 10.90 6.25
N SER A 208 -7.99 11.92 5.67
CA SER A 208 -6.66 12.36 6.05
C SER A 208 -6.76 13.80 6.55
N ARG A 209 -5.66 14.32 7.13
CA ARG A 209 -5.56 15.74 7.50
C ARG A 209 -5.53 16.68 6.29
N PHE A 210 -5.37 16.13 5.08
CA PHE A 210 -5.29 16.88 3.82
C PHE A 210 -6.57 16.82 3.00
N GLY A 211 -7.56 16.02 3.40
CA GLY A 211 -8.83 15.91 2.72
C GLY A 211 -9.46 14.53 2.83
N HIS A 212 -10.55 14.36 2.07
CA HIS A 212 -11.28 13.11 1.93
C HIS A 212 -11.05 12.55 0.54
N TYR A 213 -10.75 11.26 0.47
CA TYR A 213 -10.46 10.60 -0.78
C TYR A 213 -11.15 9.24 -0.82
N GLU A 214 -11.64 8.84 -2.00
CA GLU A 214 -12.17 7.51 -2.27
C GLU A 214 -11.24 6.77 -3.21
N VAL A 215 -11.17 5.45 -3.08
CA VAL A 215 -10.28 4.61 -3.90
C VAL A 215 -10.98 4.19 -5.19
N THR A 216 -10.23 4.14 -6.28
CA THR A 216 -10.71 3.69 -7.61
C THR A 216 -10.32 2.25 -7.90
N VAL A 217 -9.22 1.80 -7.29
CA VAL A 217 -8.69 0.44 -7.37
C VAL A 217 -8.78 -0.23 -6.00
N MET A 218 -8.93 -1.56 -5.99
CA MET A 218 -9.16 -2.35 -4.80
C MET A 218 -7.98 -2.21 -3.83
N PRO A 219 -8.17 -1.61 -2.65
CA PRO A 219 -7.10 -1.44 -1.68
C PRO A 219 -6.99 -2.68 -0.80
N PHE A 220 -5.84 -2.80 -0.13
CA PHE A 220 -5.70 -3.69 1.01
C PHE A 220 -6.66 -3.31 2.14
N GLY A 221 -7.06 -4.31 2.94
CA GLY A 221 -7.82 -4.11 4.16
C GLY A 221 -9.35 -4.23 4.02
N LEU A 222 -9.89 -4.37 2.80
CA LEU A 222 -11.32 -4.68 2.61
C LEU A 222 -11.60 -6.18 2.80
N THR A 223 -12.70 -6.53 3.47
CA THR A 223 -13.04 -7.93 3.83
C THR A 223 -13.04 -8.91 2.67
N ASN A 224 -13.55 -8.52 1.51
CA ASN A 224 -13.73 -9.41 0.36
C ASN A 224 -12.69 -9.18 -0.74
N ALA A 225 -11.65 -8.37 -0.49
CA ALA A 225 -10.62 -8.11 -1.50
C ALA A 225 -9.89 -9.40 -1.93
N PRO A 226 -9.43 -10.28 -1.00
CA PRO A 226 -8.81 -11.55 -1.38
C PRO A 226 -9.74 -12.46 -2.19
N ALA A 227 -11.01 -12.58 -1.78
CA ALA A 227 -12.00 -13.37 -2.50
C ALA A 227 -12.28 -12.85 -3.92
N THR A 228 -12.30 -11.53 -4.09
CA THR A 228 -12.47 -10.89 -5.40
C THR A 228 -11.27 -11.19 -6.30
N PHE A 229 -10.07 -11.09 -5.74
CA PHE A 229 -8.83 -11.36 -6.44
C PHE A 229 -8.73 -12.82 -6.86
N GLN A 230 -8.97 -13.75 -5.93
CA GLN A 230 -8.95 -15.18 -6.21
C GLN A 230 -9.95 -15.55 -7.31
N ARG A 231 -11.18 -15.01 -7.26
CA ARG A 231 -12.15 -15.22 -8.33
C ARG A 231 -11.64 -14.73 -9.68
N ALA A 232 -11.10 -13.51 -9.73
CA ALA A 232 -10.57 -12.94 -10.97
C ALA A 232 -9.47 -13.81 -11.58
N MET A 233 -8.52 -14.25 -10.76
CA MET A 233 -7.43 -15.09 -11.22
C MET A 233 -7.89 -16.50 -11.60
N ASN A 234 -8.84 -17.08 -10.86
CA ASN A 234 -9.41 -18.37 -11.21
C ASN A 234 -10.16 -18.32 -12.56
N ASP A 235 -10.80 -17.20 -12.87
CA ASP A 235 -11.47 -17.01 -14.16
C ASP A 235 -10.46 -16.80 -15.30
N ILE A 236 -9.36 -16.07 -15.06
CA ILE A 236 -8.31 -15.82 -16.05
C ILE A 236 -7.52 -17.10 -16.37
N PHE A 237 -7.12 -17.85 -15.34
CA PHE A 237 -6.26 -19.03 -15.50
C PHE A 237 -7.04 -20.34 -15.58
N ARG A 238 -8.37 -20.28 -15.74
CA ARG A 238 -9.27 -21.44 -15.63
C ARG A 238 -8.77 -22.70 -16.35
N ASP A 239 -8.22 -22.55 -17.54
CA ASP A 239 -7.80 -23.67 -18.39
C ASP A 239 -6.43 -24.27 -18.01
N ILE A 240 -5.64 -23.55 -17.20
CA ILE A 240 -4.27 -23.93 -16.81
C ILE A 240 -4.06 -24.03 -15.28
N LEU A 241 -5.10 -23.74 -14.49
CA LEU A 241 -5.10 -23.89 -13.03
C LEU A 241 -4.81 -25.34 -12.64
N GLU A 242 -4.06 -25.50 -11.55
CA GLU A 242 -3.67 -26.80 -10.96
C GLU A 242 -2.81 -27.70 -11.87
N GLN A 243 -2.56 -27.30 -13.12
CA GLN A 243 -1.64 -27.97 -14.05
C GLN A 243 -0.32 -27.24 -14.17
N TYR A 244 -0.39 -25.92 -14.37
CA TYR A 244 0.76 -25.06 -14.58
C TYR A 244 0.73 -23.83 -13.67
N VAL A 245 -0.45 -23.40 -13.22
CA VAL A 245 -0.59 -22.20 -12.41
C VAL A 245 -1.34 -22.51 -11.12
N LEU A 246 -0.81 -22.04 -10.00
CA LEU A 246 -1.51 -22.01 -8.73
C LEU A 246 -1.63 -20.58 -8.24
N VAL A 247 -2.83 -20.22 -7.78
CA VAL A 247 -3.12 -18.88 -7.30
C VAL A 247 -3.49 -18.95 -5.82
N TYR A 248 -2.82 -18.15 -5.01
CA TYR A 248 -3.15 -18.00 -3.60
C TYR A 248 -3.03 -16.56 -3.15
N LEU A 249 -4.17 -15.95 -2.79
CA LEU A 249 -4.20 -14.54 -2.42
C LEU A 249 -3.55 -13.70 -3.53
N ASP A 250 -2.49 -12.94 -3.21
CA ASP A 250 -1.75 -12.08 -4.14
C ASP A 250 -0.68 -12.82 -4.98
N ASP A 251 -0.41 -14.08 -4.66
CA ASP A 251 0.71 -14.82 -5.23
C ASP A 251 0.23 -15.77 -6.33
N ILE A 252 0.96 -15.76 -7.45
CA ILE A 252 0.74 -16.65 -8.59
C ILE A 252 2.02 -17.46 -8.79
N LEU A 253 1.89 -18.77 -8.66
CA LEU A 253 2.93 -19.76 -8.85
C LEU A 253 2.82 -20.36 -10.25
N VAL A 254 3.94 -20.44 -10.97
CA VAL A 254 4.07 -20.97 -12.35
C VAL A 254 5.18 -22.03 -12.41
#